data_AF-X7YJP9-F1
#
_entry.id   AF-X7YJP9-F1
#
_cell.length_a   1.000
_cell.length_b   1.000
_cell.length_c   1.000
_cell.angle_alpha   90.00
_cell.angle_beta   90.00
_cell.angle_gamma   90.00
#
_symmetry.space_group_name_H-M   'P 1'
#
loop_
_entity.id
_entity.type
_entity.pdbx_description
1 polymer ?
#
loop_
_entity_poly.entity_id
_entity_poly.type
_entity_poly.pdbx_seq_one_letter_code
_entity_poly.pdbx_strand_id
1 'polypeptide(L)'
;MARQRHRVCGDPALRESYAEGDDEELGEVALREAALASLRLLATGDEGCGELPPRRAVVVAEVEEAEAVALRPDIDDAVVRLGGPVALDDVVAVFVDNAAAEAAVTAAIAAIDAADLGDEDAELAVGDAQDHDLAWYATQELPFLLDLL
;
A
#
# COMPACT_ATOMS: atom_id res chain seq x y z
N MET A 1 -26.06 11.90 -8.74
CA MET A 1 -25.56 11.05 -9.85
C MET A 1 -24.06 11.26 -9.93
N ALA A 2 -23.30 10.59 -9.05
CA ALA A 2 -21.85 10.66 -9.02
C ALA A 2 -21.30 9.75 -10.13
N ARG A 3 -20.55 10.32 -11.06
CA ARG A 3 -19.76 9.52 -12.02
C ARG A 3 -18.50 9.12 -11.27
N GLN A 4 -18.50 7.89 -10.76
CA GLN A 4 -17.31 7.27 -10.20
C GLN A 4 -16.34 7.06 -11.37
N ARG A 5 -15.35 7.93 -11.49
CA ARG A 5 -14.24 7.78 -12.42
C ARG A 5 -13.04 7.35 -11.59
N HIS A 6 -13.00 6.08 -11.18
CA HIS A 6 -11.75 5.50 -10.71
C HIS A 6 -10.78 5.52 -11.88
N ARG A 7 -9.83 6.44 -11.86
CA ARG A 7 -8.63 6.36 -12.70
C ARG A 7 -7.57 5.74 -11.83
N VAL A 8 -7.39 4.43 -11.97
CA VAL A 8 -6.16 3.80 -11.51
C VAL A 8 -5.05 4.33 -12.41
N CYS A 9 -3.99 4.88 -11.82
CA CYS A 9 -2.77 5.21 -12.54
C CYS A 9 -2.06 3.88 -12.87
N GLY A 10 -2.61 3.12 -13.82
CA GLY A 10 -1.93 1.96 -14.38
C GLY A 10 -0.80 2.47 -15.26
N ASP A 11 0.43 2.12 -14.92
CA ASP A 11 1.61 2.33 -15.74
C ASP A 11 1.57 1.43 -17.01
N PRO A 12 2.10 1.84 -18.18
CA PRO A 12 2.17 0.99 -19.36
C PRO A 12 3.05 -0.27 -19.18
N ALA A 13 4.15 -0.21 -18.44
CA ALA A 13 5.01 -1.36 -18.12
C ALA A 13 4.38 -2.28 -17.08
N LEU A 14 3.63 -1.75 -16.11
CA LEU A 14 2.75 -2.56 -15.24
C LEU A 14 1.65 -3.27 -16.07
N ARG A 15 1.06 -2.57 -17.05
CA ARG A 15 0.11 -3.18 -18.01
C ARG A 15 0.76 -4.24 -18.91
N GLU A 16 2.03 -4.07 -19.28
CA GLU A 16 2.76 -5.03 -20.12
C GLU A 16 3.28 -6.25 -19.35
N SER A 17 3.66 -6.09 -18.07
CA SER A 17 4.07 -7.19 -17.18
C SER A 17 2.88 -8.03 -16.70
N TYR A 18 1.72 -7.39 -16.48
CA TYR A 18 0.44 -8.05 -16.19
C TYR A 18 -0.44 -8.02 -17.44
N ALA A 19 -0.03 -8.78 -18.46
CA ALA A 19 -0.45 -8.73 -19.86
C ALA A 19 -1.96 -8.88 -20.20
N GLU A 20 -2.88 -8.86 -19.24
CA GLU A 20 -4.32 -8.96 -19.50
C GLU A 20 -5.22 -8.34 -18.41
N GLY A 21 -4.69 -7.47 -17.55
CA GLY A 21 -5.46 -6.88 -16.45
C GLY A 21 -6.30 -5.66 -16.84
N ASP A 22 -7.57 -5.63 -16.44
CA ASP A 22 -8.36 -4.40 -16.47
C ASP A 22 -7.92 -3.42 -15.35
N ASP A 23 -8.46 -2.20 -15.34
CA ASP A 23 -8.04 -1.19 -14.35
C ASP A 23 -8.32 -1.63 -12.89
N GLU A 24 -9.24 -2.58 -12.67
CA GLU A 24 -9.55 -3.13 -11.35
C GLU A 24 -8.46 -4.11 -10.91
N GLU A 25 -8.08 -5.05 -11.79
CA GLU A 25 -7.00 -6.01 -11.52
C GLU A 25 -5.65 -5.32 -11.29
N LEU A 26 -5.34 -4.26 -12.07
CA LEU A 26 -4.14 -3.45 -11.83
C LEU A 26 -4.19 -2.69 -10.51
N GLY A 27 -5.38 -2.28 -10.07
CA GLY A 27 -5.59 -1.66 -8.78
C GLY A 27 -5.26 -2.61 -7.62
N GLU A 28 -5.61 -3.88 -7.73
CA GLU A 28 -5.26 -4.89 -6.71
C GLU A 28 -3.75 -5.14 -6.63
N VAL A 29 -3.07 -5.22 -7.78
CA VAL A 29 -1.61 -5.35 -7.82
C VAL A 29 -0.95 -4.15 -7.15
N ALA A 30 -1.35 -2.94 -7.53
CA ALA A 30 -0.82 -1.72 -6.92
C ALA A 30 -1.07 -1.66 -5.41
N LEU A 31 -2.23 -2.13 -4.94
CA LEU A 31 -2.56 -2.20 -3.51
C LEU A 31 -1.63 -3.18 -2.77
N ARG A 32 -1.37 -4.36 -3.34
CA ARG A 32 -0.46 -5.37 -2.75
C ARG A 32 0.98 -4.87 -2.69
N GLU A 33 1.47 -4.24 -3.75
CA GLU A 33 2.82 -3.64 -3.76
C GLU A 33 2.95 -2.49 -2.75
N ALA A 34 1.93 -1.65 -2.65
CA ALA A 34 1.90 -0.59 -1.65
C ALA A 34 1.84 -1.13 -0.20
N ALA A 35 1.12 -2.25 0.02
CA ALA A 35 1.09 -2.91 1.32
C ALA A 35 2.46 -3.48 1.71
N LEU A 36 3.19 -4.05 0.75
CA LEU A 36 4.56 -4.52 0.95
C LEU A 36 5.52 -3.35 1.25
N ALA A 37 5.40 -2.24 0.53
CA ALA A 37 6.16 -1.02 0.81
C ALA A 37 5.85 -0.45 2.20
N SER A 38 4.59 -0.49 2.63
CA SER A 38 4.19 -0.10 4.00
C SER A 38 4.90 -0.95 5.06
N LEU A 39 5.09 -2.24 4.79
CA LEU A 39 5.78 -3.16 5.69
C LEU A 39 7.26 -2.81 5.86
N ARG A 40 7.94 -2.43 4.76
CA ARG A 40 9.31 -1.90 4.80
C ARG A 40 9.41 -0.60 5.63
N LEU A 41 8.42 0.28 5.53
CA LEU A 41 8.35 1.48 6.37
C LEU A 41 8.23 1.13 7.85
N LEU A 42 7.35 0.18 8.21
CA LEU A 42 7.19 -0.29 9.59
C LEU A 42 8.48 -0.91 10.13
N ALA A 43 9.22 -1.67 9.32
CA ALA A 43 10.49 -2.28 9.71
C ALA A 43 11.61 -1.27 10.00
N THR A 44 11.61 -0.13 9.31
CA THR A 44 12.57 0.96 9.59
C THR A 44 12.31 1.70 10.90
N GLY A 45 11.12 1.53 11.49
CA GLY A 45 10.76 2.04 12.83
C GLY A 45 10.72 3.56 12.92
N ASP A 46 9.53 4.17 12.79
CA ASP A 46 9.34 5.53 13.29
C ASP A 46 9.05 5.47 14.80
N GLU A 47 10.02 5.90 15.61
CA GLU A 47 9.98 5.91 17.08
C GLU A 47 8.83 6.79 17.66
N GLY A 48 8.01 7.42 16.80
CA GLY A 48 6.91 8.31 17.15
C GLY A 48 5.55 7.62 17.38
N CYS A 49 5.38 6.37 16.93
CA CYS A 49 4.13 5.61 17.05
C CYS A 49 4.13 4.79 18.36
N GLY A 50 4.02 5.47 19.50
CA GLY A 50 3.93 4.82 20.81
C GLY A 50 2.75 3.84 20.89
N GLU A 51 2.99 2.68 21.50
CA GLU A 51 2.03 1.69 22.03
C GLU A 51 1.06 0.99 21.06
N LEU A 52 0.87 1.46 19.82
CA LEU A 52 -0.07 0.84 18.89
C LEU A 52 0.51 -0.42 18.22
N PRO A 53 -0.29 -1.50 18.05
CA PRO A 53 0.13 -2.66 17.27
C PRO A 53 0.45 -2.28 15.81
N PRO A 54 1.50 -2.85 15.20
CA PRO A 54 1.87 -2.53 13.84
C PRO A 54 0.81 -2.98 12.85
N ARG A 55 0.47 -2.09 11.91
CA ARG A 55 -0.51 -2.35 10.84
C ARG A 55 -0.02 -1.73 9.54
N ARG A 56 -0.11 -2.48 8.44
CA ARG A 56 0.07 -1.90 7.11
C ARG A 56 -1.09 -0.95 6.84
N ALA A 57 -0.77 0.18 6.24
CA ALA A 57 -1.73 1.17 5.81
C ALA A 57 -1.39 1.64 4.40
N VAL A 58 -2.36 1.55 3.49
CA VAL A 58 -2.26 2.05 2.13
C VAL A 58 -3.28 3.16 1.92
N VAL A 59 -2.79 4.33 1.56
CA VAL A 59 -3.64 5.50 1.26
C VAL A 59 -3.80 5.58 -0.25
N VAL A 60 -5.04 5.59 -0.71
CA VAL A 60 -5.38 5.82 -2.12
C VAL A 60 -5.76 7.28 -2.30
N ALA A 61 -5.11 7.94 -3.25
CA ALA A 61 -5.35 9.34 -3.56
C ALA A 61 -5.51 9.55 -5.07
N GLU A 62 -6.34 10.51 -5.44
CA GLU A 62 -6.49 11.00 -6.81
C GLU A 62 -5.55 12.18 -7.04
N VAL A 63 -4.63 12.04 -7.99
CA VAL A 63 -3.69 13.11 -8.36
C VAL A 63 -4.14 13.70 -9.70
N GLU A 64 -4.58 14.96 -9.70
CA GLU A 64 -5.15 15.59 -10.90
C GLU A 64 -4.12 15.84 -12.01
N GLU A 65 -2.87 16.12 -11.66
CA GLU A 65 -1.81 16.49 -12.60
C GLU A 65 -0.89 15.29 -12.87
N ALA A 66 -1.05 14.66 -14.04
CA ALA A 66 -0.20 13.55 -14.46
C ALA A 66 1.28 13.97 -14.60
N GLU A 67 1.58 15.23 -14.93
CA GLU A 67 2.96 15.74 -14.93
C GLU A 67 3.58 15.87 -13.53
N ALA A 68 2.75 15.80 -12.47
CA ALA A 68 3.20 15.73 -11.08
C ALA A 68 3.55 14.29 -10.64
N VAL A 69 3.47 13.30 -11.54
CA VAL A 69 3.82 11.90 -11.26
C VAL A 69 4.91 11.45 -12.24
N ALA A 70 6.09 11.14 -11.70
CA ALA A 70 7.21 10.62 -12.48
C ALA A 70 7.47 9.16 -12.12
N LEU A 71 7.41 8.26 -13.11
CA LEU A 71 7.67 6.83 -12.93
C LEU A 71 9.10 6.57 -12.44
N ARG A 72 9.30 5.51 -11.64
CA ARG A 72 10.61 5.06 -11.13
C ARG A 72 10.87 3.59 -11.46
N PRO A 73 10.98 3.23 -12.76
CA PRO A 73 11.27 1.85 -13.18
C PRO A 73 12.67 1.38 -12.77
N ASP A 74 13.52 2.28 -12.26
CA ASP A 74 14.80 1.94 -11.65
C ASP A 74 14.67 1.42 -10.20
N ILE A 75 13.49 1.58 -9.59
CA ILE A 75 13.13 0.99 -8.29
C ILE A 75 12.18 -0.17 -8.51
N ASP A 76 10.99 0.12 -9.07
CA ASP A 76 9.94 -0.87 -9.33
C ASP A 76 8.90 -0.27 -10.31
N ASP A 77 8.20 -1.14 -11.05
CA ASP A 77 7.17 -0.76 -12.01
C ASP A 77 5.94 -0.13 -11.35
N ALA A 78 5.68 -0.43 -10.07
CA ALA A 78 4.59 0.16 -9.28
C ALA A 78 5.00 1.45 -8.52
N VAL A 79 6.25 1.92 -8.65
CA VAL A 79 6.76 3.08 -7.89
C VAL A 79 6.76 4.34 -8.72
N VAL A 80 6.24 5.41 -8.12
CA VAL A 80 6.24 6.75 -8.69
C VAL A 80 6.82 7.78 -7.72
N ARG A 81 7.35 8.86 -8.27
CA ARG A 81 7.75 10.07 -7.56
C ARG A 81 6.67 11.13 -7.75
N LEU A 82 6.18 11.66 -6.65
CA LEU A 82 5.27 12.80 -6.65
C LEU A 82 6.03 14.13 -6.73
N GLY A 83 5.47 15.10 -7.46
CA GLY A 83 5.99 16.45 -7.63
C GLY A 83 5.70 17.39 -6.46
N GLY A 84 4.78 16.98 -5.56
CA GLY A 84 4.37 17.75 -4.39
C GLY A 84 3.74 16.85 -3.32
N PRO A 85 3.34 17.44 -2.18
CA PRO A 85 2.60 16.71 -1.14
C PRO A 85 1.19 16.32 -1.63
N VAL A 86 0.67 15.21 -1.10
CA VAL A 86 -0.74 14.80 -1.27
C VAL A 86 -1.57 15.51 -0.20
N ALA A 87 -2.61 16.23 -0.59
CA ALA A 87 -3.54 16.84 0.35
C ALA A 87 -4.55 15.81 0.86
N LEU A 88 -5.12 16.04 2.05
CA LEU A 88 -6.16 15.15 2.58
C LEU A 88 -7.40 15.10 1.66
N ASP A 89 -7.70 16.20 0.97
CA ASP A 89 -8.81 16.31 0.02
C ASP A 89 -8.59 15.45 -1.24
N ASP A 90 -7.33 15.06 -1.53
CA ASP A 90 -6.99 14.16 -2.63
C ASP A 90 -7.19 12.68 -2.24
N VAL A 91 -7.30 12.37 -0.95
CA VAL A 91 -7.46 11.00 -0.46
C VAL A 91 -8.88 10.51 -0.77
N VAL A 92 -8.99 9.32 -1.33
CA VAL A 92 -10.28 8.69 -1.65
C VAL A 92 -10.62 7.53 -0.72
N ALA A 93 -9.60 6.81 -0.24
CA ALA A 93 -9.76 5.68 0.67
C ALA A 93 -8.47 5.38 1.41
N VAL A 94 -8.61 4.66 2.52
CA VAL A 94 -7.48 4.06 3.23
C VAL A 94 -7.78 2.59 3.45
N PHE A 95 -6.78 1.75 3.18
CA PHE A 95 -6.80 0.32 3.42
C PHE A 95 -5.88 0.01 4.59
N VAL A 96 -6.39 -0.62 5.64
CA VAL A 96 -5.63 -0.89 6.87
C VAL A 96 -5.82 -2.32 7.33
N ASP A 97 -4.76 -2.92 7.86
CA ASP A 97 -4.84 -4.23 8.51
C ASP A 97 -5.89 -4.26 9.63
N ASN A 98 -6.54 -5.41 9.77
CA ASN A 98 -7.37 -5.71 10.92
C ASN A 98 -6.52 -6.32 12.05
N ALA A 99 -7.12 -6.48 13.23
CA ALA A 99 -6.42 -7.06 14.38
C ALA A 99 -5.95 -8.51 14.15
N ALA A 100 -6.55 -9.26 13.21
CA ALA A 100 -6.15 -10.63 12.93
C ALA A 100 -4.82 -10.71 12.17
N ALA A 101 -4.43 -9.66 11.45
CA ALA A 101 -3.18 -9.59 10.71
C ALA A 101 -1.96 -9.27 11.60
N GLU A 102 -2.17 -8.75 12.82
CA GLU A 102 -1.11 -8.24 13.70
C GLU A 102 0.07 -9.20 13.88
N ALA A 103 -0.21 -10.49 14.13
CA ALA A 103 0.83 -11.49 14.34
C ALA A 103 1.66 -11.72 13.06
N ALA A 104 1.01 -11.83 11.91
CA ALA A 104 1.67 -12.01 10.61
C ALA A 104 2.49 -10.78 10.23
N VAL A 105 1.91 -9.58 10.39
CA VAL A 105 2.60 -8.30 10.13
C VAL A 105 3.82 -8.14 11.03
N THR A 106 3.72 -8.48 12.32
CA THR A 106 4.85 -8.43 13.25
C THR A 106 5.97 -9.39 12.83
N ALA A 107 5.63 -10.61 12.41
CA ALA A 107 6.62 -11.57 11.91
C ALA A 107 7.28 -11.07 10.63
N ALA A 108 6.49 -10.57 9.68
CA ALA A 108 6.97 -10.04 8.42
C ALA A 108 7.89 -8.82 8.61
N ILE A 109 7.58 -7.91 9.55
CA ILE A 109 8.44 -6.78 9.91
C ILE A 109 9.85 -7.24 10.29
N ALA A 110 9.95 -8.32 11.06
CA ALA A 110 11.25 -8.87 11.46
C ALA A 110 11.98 -9.61 10.32
N ALA A 111 11.27 -9.98 9.25
CA ALA A 111 11.76 -10.83 8.17
C ALA A 111 12.04 -10.06 6.86
N ILE A 112 11.43 -8.89 6.65
CA ILE A 112 11.41 -8.21 5.35
C ILE A 112 12.79 -7.92 4.76
N ASP A 113 13.77 -7.54 5.58
CA ASP A 113 15.14 -7.29 5.12
C ASP A 113 15.81 -8.57 4.59
N ALA A 114 15.54 -9.72 5.22
CA ALA A 114 16.05 -11.01 4.77
C ALA A 114 15.30 -11.51 3.53
N ALA A 115 13.98 -11.27 3.45
CA ALA A 115 13.18 -11.56 2.28
C ALA A 115 13.67 -10.76 1.05
N ASP A 116 13.96 -9.46 1.23
CA ASP A 116 14.53 -8.61 0.17
C ASP A 116 15.94 -9.08 -0.28
N LEU A 117 16.63 -9.88 0.54
CA LEU A 117 17.91 -10.53 0.22
C LEU A 117 17.75 -11.96 -0.35
N GLY A 118 16.52 -12.43 -0.55
CA GLY A 118 16.18 -13.72 -1.15
C GLY A 118 16.18 -14.91 -0.20
N ASP A 119 15.95 -14.69 1.10
CA ASP A 119 15.74 -15.77 2.07
C ASP A 119 14.32 -16.35 1.94
N GLU A 120 14.23 -17.63 1.53
CA GLU A 120 12.95 -18.30 1.24
C GLU A 120 11.99 -18.39 2.45
N ASP A 121 12.54 -18.59 3.67
CA ASP A 121 11.73 -18.67 4.89
C ASP A 121 11.20 -17.26 5.26
N ALA A 122 12.02 -16.23 5.04
CA ALA A 122 11.60 -14.85 5.23
C ALA A 122 10.55 -14.40 4.21
N GLU A 123 10.70 -14.80 2.94
CA GLU A 123 9.69 -14.57 1.89
C GLU A 123 8.35 -15.19 2.26
N LEU A 124 8.34 -16.38 2.86
CA LEU A 124 7.12 -17.02 3.35
C LEU A 124 6.45 -16.22 4.48
N ALA A 125 7.22 -15.71 5.45
CA ALA A 125 6.68 -14.87 6.51
C ALA A 125 6.08 -13.55 5.98
N VAL A 126 6.70 -12.96 4.95
CA VAL A 126 6.15 -11.78 4.26
C VAL A 126 4.88 -12.13 3.48
N GLY A 127 4.86 -13.29 2.82
CA GLY A 127 3.68 -13.84 2.15
C GLY A 127 2.49 -14.03 3.09
N ASP A 128 2.72 -14.59 4.28
CA ASP A 128 1.68 -14.77 5.30
C ASP A 128 1.02 -13.43 5.70
N ALA A 129 1.79 -12.33 5.75
CA ALA A 129 1.21 -11.00 5.96
C ALA A 129 0.42 -10.52 4.73
N GLN A 130 0.92 -10.75 3.52
CA GLN A 130 0.24 -10.37 2.27
C GLN A 130 -1.07 -11.14 2.03
N ASP A 131 -1.24 -12.33 2.60
CA ASP A 131 -2.48 -13.12 2.55
C ASP A 131 -3.62 -12.53 3.41
N HIS A 132 -3.32 -11.57 4.29
CA HIS A 132 -4.34 -10.84 5.02
C HIS A 132 -4.92 -9.68 4.19
N ASP A 133 -6.24 -9.74 3.97
CA ASP A 133 -7.00 -8.64 3.37
C ASP A 133 -6.94 -7.37 4.21
N LEU A 134 -6.71 -6.24 3.54
CA LEU A 134 -6.81 -4.91 4.14
C LEU A 134 -8.27 -4.45 4.18
N ALA A 135 -8.71 -3.95 5.32
CA ALA A 135 -10.04 -3.37 5.46
C ALA A 135 -10.09 -1.99 4.78
N TRP A 136 -11.10 -1.79 3.93
CA TRP A 136 -11.36 -0.52 3.24
C TRP A 136 -12.12 0.45 4.13
N TYR A 137 -11.64 1.69 4.23
CA TYR A 137 -12.29 2.80 4.91
C TYR A 137 -12.40 3.99 3.97
N ALA A 138 -13.58 4.59 3.91
CA ALA A 138 -13.76 5.87 3.23
C ALA A 138 -13.23 7.02 4.10
N THR A 139 -12.93 8.17 3.48
CA THR A 139 -12.34 9.33 4.18
C THR A 139 -13.15 9.83 5.38
N GLN A 140 -14.48 9.79 5.31
CA GLN A 140 -15.32 10.18 6.45
C GLN A 140 -15.27 9.21 7.64
N GLU A 141 -14.74 8.00 7.46
CA GLU A 141 -14.63 6.98 8.51
C GLU A 141 -13.28 7.05 9.24
N LEU A 142 -12.30 7.79 8.70
CA LEU A 142 -10.96 7.89 9.27
C LEU A 142 -10.93 8.40 10.72
N PRO A 143 -11.74 9.41 11.12
CA PRO A 143 -11.76 9.82 12.54
C PRO A 143 -12.19 8.67 13.46
N PHE A 144 -13.16 7.87 13.05
CA PHE A 144 -13.63 6.72 13.83
C PHE A 144 -12.60 5.58 13.87
N LEU A 145 -11.92 5.33 12.74
CA LEU A 145 -10.83 4.36 12.69
C LEU A 145 -9.71 4.72 13.67
N LEU A 146 -9.31 5.99 13.73
CA LEU A 146 -8.26 6.45 14.63
C LEU A 146 -8.66 6.34 16.11
N ASP A 147 -9.94 6.46 16.44
CA ASP A 147 -10.45 6.21 17.81
C ASP A 147 -10.43 4.72 18.20
N LEU A 148 -10.31 3.81 17.22
CA LEU A 148 -10.33 2.35 17.42
C LEU A 148 -8.94 1.72 17.49
N LEU A 149 -7.91 2.42 17.02
CA LEU A 149 -6.50 1.98 17.06
C LEU A 149 -5.90 2.29 18.43
#